data_AF-A0A853GSM1-F1
#
_entry.id   AF-A0A853GSM1-F1
#
_cell.length_a   1.000
_cell.length_b   1.000
_cell.length_c   1.000
_cell.angle_alpha   90.00
_cell.angle_beta   90.00
_cell.angle_gamma   90.00
#
_symmetry.space_group_name_H-M   'P 1'
#
loop_
_entity.id
_entity.type
_entity.pdbx_description
1 polymer ?
#
loop_
_entity_poly.entity_id
_entity_poly.type
_entity_poly.pdbx_seq_one_letter_code
_entity_poly.pdbx_strand_id
1 'polypeptide(L)'
;MKLPSDIQILNCIFNKYKDTYSKYGIEQSRSSKIYVPIDCKSIANDLKTEPDIVFGRLYYHLERKYGYEKSDGSKVHLFALKVGNDPKCVNFPLLASVLAGLQEENRRHFLSQGIALGALIVSVISLLVALKFDRPHPKTPDKSNIEAPAQEGS
;
A
#
# COMPACT_ATOMS: atom_id res chain seq x y z
N MET A 1 -17.65 -7.84 12.68
CA MET A 1 -17.30 -8.20 11.28
C MET A 1 -16.12 -7.37 10.83
N LYS A 2 -15.18 -7.96 10.10
CA LYS A 2 -14.06 -7.23 9.49
C LYS A 2 -14.36 -7.00 8.01
N LEU A 3 -14.16 -5.79 7.53
CA LEU A 3 -14.21 -5.48 6.09
C LEU A 3 -12.80 -5.68 5.52
N PRO A 4 -12.53 -6.74 4.74
CA PRO A 4 -11.21 -6.96 4.18
C PRO A 4 -10.93 -5.97 3.04
N SER A 5 -9.66 -5.56 2.91
CA SER A 5 -9.20 -4.80 1.74
C SER A 5 -9.09 -5.68 0.51
N ASP A 6 -9.00 -5.07 -0.67
CA ASP A 6 -8.79 -5.81 -1.93
C ASP A 6 -7.50 -6.65 -1.89
N ILE A 7 -6.42 -6.10 -1.32
CA ILE A 7 -5.16 -6.84 -1.12
C ILE A 7 -5.41 -8.09 -0.26
N GLN A 8 -6.18 -7.99 0.81
CA GLN A 8 -6.45 -9.12 1.69
C GLN A 8 -7.27 -10.21 0.98
N ILE A 9 -8.30 -9.83 0.22
CA ILE A 9 -9.12 -10.77 -0.55
C ILE A 9 -8.27 -11.47 -1.61
N LEU A 10 -7.56 -10.71 -2.45
CA LEU A 10 -6.76 -11.27 -3.54
C LEU A 10 -5.59 -12.11 -3.01
N ASN A 11 -4.93 -11.69 -1.93
CA ASN A 11 -3.87 -12.46 -1.29
C ASN A 11 -4.38 -13.77 -0.66
N CYS A 12 -5.57 -13.75 -0.05
CA CYS A 12 -6.19 -14.97 0.47
C CYS A 12 -6.49 -15.95 -0.66
N ILE A 13 -7.12 -15.49 -1.75
CA ILE A 13 -7.39 -16.31 -2.94
C ILE A 13 -6.08 -16.87 -3.52
N PHE A 14 -5.07 -16.01 -3.71
CA PHE A 14 -3.78 -16.43 -4.25
C PHE A 14 -3.17 -17.57 -3.43
N ASN A 15 -3.01 -17.37 -2.12
CA ASN A 15 -2.35 -18.34 -1.26
C ASN A 15 -3.13 -19.64 -1.15
N LYS A 16 -4.47 -19.57 -1.15
CA LYS A 16 -5.35 -20.73 -1.01
C LYS A 16 -5.43 -21.59 -2.27
N TYR A 17 -5.35 -20.98 -3.45
CA TYR A 17 -5.61 -21.65 -4.72
C TYR A 17 -4.38 -21.76 -5.66
N LYS A 18 -3.21 -21.23 -5.28
CA LYS A 18 -1.97 -21.34 -6.08
C LYS A 18 -1.56 -22.79 -6.38
N ASP A 19 -1.77 -23.70 -5.43
CA ASP A 19 -1.41 -25.11 -5.61
C ASP A 19 -2.40 -25.79 -6.54
N THR A 20 -3.69 -25.44 -6.42
CA THR A 20 -4.73 -25.84 -7.37
C THR A 20 -4.32 -25.41 -8.78
N TYR A 21 -4.08 -24.11 -8.99
CA TYR A 21 -3.63 -23.58 -10.28
C TYR A 21 -2.40 -24.30 -10.85
N SER A 22 -1.40 -24.57 -10.00
CA SER A 22 -0.16 -25.24 -10.41
C SER A 22 -0.39 -26.69 -10.85
N LYS A 23 -1.28 -27.42 -10.17
CA LYS A 23 -1.62 -28.80 -10.49
C LYS A 23 -2.45 -28.93 -11.77
N TYR A 24 -3.31 -27.96 -12.07
CA TYR A 24 -4.07 -27.97 -13.33
C TYR A 24 -3.13 -28.02 -14.54
N GLY A 25 -1.94 -27.40 -14.45
CA GLY A 25 -0.88 -27.31 -15.47
C GLY A 25 -0.54 -28.60 -16.24
N ILE A 26 -0.75 -29.77 -15.64
CA ILE A 26 -0.24 -31.06 -16.12
C ILE A 26 -1.17 -31.72 -17.16
N GLU A 27 -2.49 -31.46 -17.17
CA GLU A 27 -3.39 -32.38 -17.90
C GLU A 27 -4.06 -31.93 -19.20
N GLN A 28 -4.20 -30.64 -19.57
CA GLN A 28 -4.94 -30.27 -20.79
C GLN A 28 -4.59 -28.89 -21.40
N SER A 29 -4.90 -28.73 -22.69
CA SER A 29 -4.46 -27.69 -23.65
C SER A 29 -5.11 -26.29 -23.48
N ARG A 30 -4.28 -25.35 -23.00
CA ARG A 30 -4.08 -23.91 -23.31
C ARG A 30 -5.16 -22.82 -23.51
N SER A 31 -6.49 -22.99 -23.44
CA SER A 31 -7.39 -21.79 -23.59
C SER A 31 -8.27 -21.42 -22.38
N SER A 32 -8.80 -22.37 -21.61
CA SER A 32 -9.70 -22.11 -20.46
C SER A 32 -9.04 -22.22 -19.08
N LYS A 33 -7.76 -22.63 -19.04
CA LYS A 33 -7.02 -23.10 -17.85
C LYS A 33 -6.61 -22.01 -16.86
N ILE A 34 -6.66 -20.75 -17.27
CA ILE A 34 -6.25 -19.63 -16.42
C ILE A 34 -7.30 -19.26 -15.38
N TYR A 35 -8.54 -19.76 -15.54
CA TYR A 35 -9.64 -19.54 -14.62
C TYR A 35 -9.70 -20.66 -13.59
N VAL A 36 -9.62 -20.29 -12.31
CA VAL A 36 -9.66 -21.23 -11.19
C VAL A 36 -10.97 -21.04 -10.44
N PRO A 37 -11.80 -22.09 -10.26
CA PRO A 37 -13.01 -22.01 -9.46
C PRO A 37 -12.65 -21.74 -7.99
N ILE A 38 -13.35 -20.80 -7.38
CA ILE A 38 -13.12 -20.41 -5.98
C ILE A 38 -14.38 -20.55 -5.14
N ASP A 39 -14.17 -20.78 -3.84
CA ASP A 39 -15.24 -20.83 -2.86
C ASP A 39 -15.24 -19.57 -2.00
N CYS A 40 -16.17 -18.65 -2.30
CA CYS A 40 -16.36 -17.41 -1.56
C CYS A 40 -16.66 -17.65 -0.07
N LYS A 41 -17.32 -18.75 0.30
CA LYS A 41 -17.61 -19.06 1.71
C LYS A 41 -16.32 -19.41 2.44
N SER A 42 -15.51 -20.28 1.85
CA SER A 42 -14.22 -20.65 2.44
C SER A 42 -13.28 -19.46 2.55
N ILE A 43 -13.22 -18.58 1.55
CA ILE A 43 -12.43 -17.34 1.60
C ILE A 43 -12.94 -16.41 2.71
N ALA A 44 -14.25 -16.26 2.84
CA ALA A 44 -14.85 -15.41 3.85
C ALA A 44 -14.56 -15.89 5.28
N ASN A 45 -14.56 -17.21 5.50
CA ASN A 45 -14.16 -17.81 6.76
C ASN A 45 -12.71 -17.47 7.14
N ASP A 46 -11.77 -17.59 6.19
CA ASP A 46 -10.35 -17.27 6.41
C ASP A 46 -10.16 -15.77 6.74
N LEU A 47 -11.00 -14.90 6.16
CA LEU A 47 -10.97 -13.45 6.37
C LEU A 47 -11.84 -12.96 7.54
N LYS A 48 -12.59 -13.86 8.20
CA LYS A 48 -13.55 -13.53 9.26
C LYS A 48 -14.56 -12.46 8.83
N THR A 49 -15.14 -12.66 7.64
CA THR A 49 -16.13 -11.77 7.01
C THR A 49 -17.29 -12.57 6.42
N GLU A 50 -18.27 -11.89 5.82
CA GLU A 50 -19.42 -12.54 5.18
C GLU A 50 -19.12 -12.97 3.73
N PRO A 51 -19.61 -14.14 3.27
CA PRO A 51 -19.43 -14.61 1.90
C PRO A 51 -19.90 -13.60 0.83
N ASP A 52 -20.98 -12.88 1.12
CA ASP A 52 -21.56 -11.89 0.21
C ASP A 52 -20.67 -10.65 0.06
N ILE A 53 -19.88 -10.32 1.09
CA ILE A 53 -18.88 -9.25 0.98
C ILE A 53 -17.75 -9.67 0.04
N VAL A 54 -17.25 -10.91 0.16
CA VAL A 54 -16.22 -11.43 -0.75
C VAL A 54 -16.74 -11.47 -2.19
N PHE A 55 -17.92 -12.04 -2.39
CA PHE A 55 -18.57 -12.08 -3.70
C PHE A 55 -18.80 -10.67 -4.27
N GLY A 56 -19.37 -9.76 -3.47
CA GLY A 56 -19.66 -8.41 -3.90
C GLY A 56 -18.40 -7.62 -4.27
N ARG A 57 -17.31 -7.77 -3.51
CA ARG A 57 -16.01 -7.16 -3.85
C ARG A 57 -15.45 -7.71 -5.16
N LEU A 58 -15.50 -9.03 -5.35
CA LEU A 58 -15.01 -9.65 -6.57
C LEU A 58 -15.84 -9.24 -7.80
N TYR A 59 -17.15 -9.34 -7.69
CA TYR A 59 -18.07 -9.17 -8.82
C TYR A 59 -18.35 -7.71 -9.18
N TYR A 60 -18.62 -6.84 -8.20
CA TYR A 60 -19.03 -5.46 -8.49
C TYR A 60 -17.86 -4.48 -8.53
N HIS A 61 -16.78 -4.75 -7.80
CA HIS A 61 -15.67 -3.82 -7.68
C HIS A 61 -14.46 -4.28 -8.49
N LEU A 62 -13.89 -5.43 -8.16
CA LEU A 62 -12.62 -5.91 -8.72
C LEU A 62 -12.77 -6.30 -10.19
N GLU A 63 -13.83 -7.02 -10.55
CA GLU A 63 -14.11 -7.35 -11.95
C GLU A 63 -14.30 -6.08 -12.79
N ARG A 64 -15.11 -5.13 -12.32
CA ARG A 64 -15.30 -3.86 -13.02
C ARG A 64 -14.02 -3.05 -13.17
N LYS A 65 -13.12 -3.13 -12.19
CA LYS A 65 -11.89 -2.33 -12.15
C LYS A 65 -10.74 -2.95 -12.96
N TYR A 66 -10.65 -4.26 -12.99
CA TYR A 66 -9.48 -4.98 -13.54
C TYR A 66 -9.82 -5.92 -14.69
N GLY A 67 -11.10 -6.27 -14.88
CA GLY A 67 -11.56 -6.88 -16.11
C GLY A 67 -11.49 -5.87 -17.26
N TYR A 68 -11.20 -6.36 -18.47
CA TYR A 68 -11.01 -5.51 -19.64
C TYR A 68 -11.48 -6.20 -20.92
N GLU A 69 -11.71 -5.38 -21.94
CA GLU A 69 -12.04 -5.84 -23.29
C GLU A 69 -10.83 -5.62 -24.20
N LYS A 70 -10.49 -6.63 -25.00
CA LYS A 70 -9.43 -6.53 -26.01
C LYS A 70 -9.97 -5.85 -27.27
N SER A 71 -9.05 -5.42 -28.14
CA SER A 71 -9.38 -4.79 -29.43
C SER A 71 -10.20 -5.68 -30.37
N ASP A 72 -10.20 -7.00 -30.17
CA ASP A 72 -11.00 -7.98 -30.91
C ASP A 72 -12.41 -8.18 -30.32
N GLY A 73 -12.79 -7.41 -29.29
CA GLY A 73 -14.07 -7.53 -28.58
C GLY A 73 -14.12 -8.65 -27.53
N SER A 74 -13.03 -9.42 -27.35
CA SER A 74 -12.98 -10.47 -26.33
C SER A 74 -12.80 -9.88 -24.93
N LYS A 75 -13.60 -10.37 -23.97
CA LYS A 75 -13.55 -9.93 -22.57
C LYS A 75 -12.63 -10.81 -21.75
N VAL A 76 -11.71 -10.19 -21.04
CA VAL A 76 -10.85 -10.83 -20.04
C VAL A 76 -11.37 -10.45 -18.67
N HIS A 77 -11.99 -11.42 -18.00
CA HIS A 77 -12.52 -11.25 -16.66
C HIS A 77 -11.42 -11.49 -15.63
N LEU A 78 -11.37 -10.68 -14.58
CA LEU A 78 -10.68 -11.04 -13.34
C LEU A 78 -11.52 -12.07 -12.56
N PHE A 79 -12.83 -11.84 -12.46
CA PHE A 79 -13.79 -12.75 -11.82
C PHE A 79 -15.01 -12.97 -12.73
N ALA A 80 -15.26 -14.23 -13.05
CA ALA A 80 -16.38 -14.65 -13.88
C ALA A 80 -17.36 -15.51 -13.07
N LEU A 81 -18.66 -15.27 -13.23
CA LEU A 81 -19.69 -16.07 -12.57
C LEU A 81 -19.68 -17.52 -13.04
N LYS A 82 -19.26 -17.77 -14.29
CA LYS A 82 -19.18 -19.09 -14.88
C LYS A 82 -18.16 -19.10 -16.01
N VAL A 83 -17.30 -20.13 -16.04
CA VAL A 83 -16.37 -20.40 -17.14
C VAL A 83 -16.52 -21.87 -17.53
N GLY A 84 -17.06 -22.14 -18.72
CA GLY A 84 -17.46 -23.51 -19.08
C GLY A 84 -18.50 -24.04 -18.10
N ASN A 85 -18.17 -25.11 -17.39
CA ASN A 85 -19.03 -25.70 -16.36
C ASN A 85 -18.70 -25.24 -14.93
N ASP A 86 -17.58 -24.55 -14.74
CA ASP A 86 -17.12 -24.15 -13.42
C ASP A 86 -17.77 -22.82 -12.98
N PRO A 87 -18.42 -22.78 -11.80
CA PRO A 87 -18.98 -21.55 -11.25
C PRO A 87 -17.91 -20.74 -10.52
N LYS A 88 -18.08 -19.41 -10.51
CA LYS A 88 -17.29 -18.44 -9.73
C LYS A 88 -15.80 -18.66 -9.90
N CYS A 89 -15.29 -18.31 -11.07
CA CYS A 89 -13.89 -18.51 -11.40
C CYS A 89 -13.11 -17.19 -11.37
N VAL A 90 -11.84 -17.27 -10.98
CA VAL A 90 -10.91 -16.15 -11.01
C VAL A 90 -9.82 -16.41 -12.03
N ASN A 91 -9.51 -15.43 -12.87
CA ASN A 91 -8.34 -15.46 -13.74
C ASN A 91 -7.07 -15.32 -12.89
N PHE A 92 -6.39 -16.44 -12.66
CA PHE A 92 -5.31 -16.53 -11.68
C PHE A 92 -4.05 -15.75 -12.07
N PRO A 93 -3.59 -15.77 -13.35
CA PRO A 93 -2.53 -14.88 -13.81
C PRO A 93 -2.86 -13.40 -13.62
N LEU A 94 -4.07 -12.98 -14.00
CA LEU A 94 -4.49 -11.58 -13.85
C LEU A 94 -4.57 -11.19 -12.38
N LEU A 95 -5.11 -12.06 -11.52
CA LEU A 95 -5.11 -11.87 -10.07
C LEU A 95 -3.70 -11.68 -9.53
N ALA A 96 -2.74 -12.51 -9.96
CA ALA A 96 -1.36 -12.41 -9.49
C ALA A 96 -0.73 -11.07 -9.89
N SER A 97 -0.95 -10.62 -11.13
CA SER A 97 -0.47 -9.31 -11.61
C SER A 97 -1.11 -8.15 -10.84
N VAL A 98 -2.43 -8.19 -10.61
CA VAL A 98 -3.14 -7.15 -9.84
C VAL A 98 -2.67 -7.14 -8.39
N LEU A 99 -2.53 -8.30 -7.76
CA LEU A 99 -2.06 -8.42 -6.38
C LEU A 99 -0.65 -7.88 -6.22
N ALA A 100 0.27 -8.21 -7.13
CA ALA A 100 1.63 -7.69 -7.11
C ALA A 100 1.64 -6.16 -7.23
N GLY A 101 0.86 -5.59 -8.16
CA GLY A 101 0.73 -4.15 -8.31
C GLY A 101 0.18 -3.45 -7.06
N LEU A 102 -0.84 -4.02 -6.41
CA LEU A 102 -1.38 -3.48 -5.16
C LEU A 102 -0.39 -3.58 -3.99
N GLN A 103 0.39 -4.67 -3.91
CA GLN A 103 1.43 -4.83 -2.88
C GLN A 103 2.58 -3.83 -3.08
N GLU A 104 3.00 -3.61 -4.33
CA GLU A 104 4.00 -2.62 -4.72
C GLU A 104 3.54 -1.20 -4.33
N GLU A 105 2.31 -0.84 -4.71
CA GLU A 105 1.72 0.47 -4.39
C GLU A 105 1.63 0.69 -2.88
N ASN A 106 1.10 -0.30 -2.15
CA ASN A 106 1.00 -0.23 -0.70
C ASN A 106 2.38 -0.06 -0.05
N ARG A 107 3.39 -0.81 -0.51
CA ARG A 107 4.77 -0.69 -0.03
C ARG A 107 5.35 0.69 -0.32
N ARG A 108 5.15 1.23 -1.53
CA ARG A 108 5.63 2.56 -1.91
C ARG A 108 5.03 3.65 -1.01
N HIS A 109 3.73 3.57 -0.70
CA HIS A 109 3.09 4.51 0.21
C HIS A 109 3.72 4.51 1.60
N PHE A 110 3.98 3.34 2.18
CA PHE A 110 4.64 3.24 3.48
C PHE A 110 6.08 3.78 3.46
N LEU A 111 6.85 3.50 2.39
CA LEU A 111 8.19 4.05 2.25
C LEU A 111 8.17 5.58 2.13
N SER A 112 7.31 6.15 1.28
CA SER A 112 7.21 7.60 1.11
C SER A 112 6.78 8.31 2.39
N GLN A 113 5.82 7.75 3.12
CA GLN A 113 5.39 8.28 4.42
C GLN A 113 6.51 8.19 5.47
N GLY A 114 7.26 7.09 5.50
CA GLY A 114 8.40 6.92 6.40
C GLY A 114 9.51 7.93 6.14
N ILE A 115 9.87 8.17 4.87
CA ILE A 115 10.87 9.19 4.49
C ILE A 115 10.39 10.58 4.88
N ALA A 116 9.13 10.93 4.59
CA ALA A 116 8.57 12.23 4.93
C ALA A 116 8.58 12.47 6.45
N LEU A 117 8.18 11.45 7.23
CA LEU A 117 8.21 11.54 8.69
C LEU A 117 9.66 11.67 9.22
N GLY A 118 10.61 10.93 8.64
CA GLY A 118 12.02 11.05 8.98
C GLY A 118 12.58 12.44 8.69
N ALA A 119 12.28 13.01 7.52
CA ALA A 119 12.69 14.36 7.14
C ALA A 119 12.08 15.43 8.07
N LEU A 120 10.82 15.25 8.46
CA LEU A 120 10.15 16.14 9.40
C LEU A 120 10.85 16.13 10.78
N ILE A 121 11.21 14.94 11.28
CA ILE A 121 11.94 14.80 12.55
C ILE A 121 13.30 15.52 12.47
N VAL A 122 14.07 15.31 11.40
CA VAL A 122 15.37 15.98 11.19
C VAL A 122 15.18 17.49 11.17
N SER A 123 14.19 18.00 10.42
CA SER A 123 13.89 19.42 10.33
C SER A 123 13.59 20.04 11.70
N VAL A 124 12.76 19.39 12.52
CA VAL A 124 12.44 19.85 13.87
C VAL A 124 13.68 19.87 14.77
N ILE A 125 14.52 18.83 14.72
CA ILE A 125 15.76 18.78 15.51
C ILE A 125 16.71 19.91 15.09
N SER A 126 16.90 20.12 13.78
CA SER A 126 17.73 21.21 13.26
C SER A 126 17.24 22.57 13.73
N LEU A 127 15.93 22.81 13.72
CA LEU A 127 15.34 24.05 14.20
C LEU A 127 15.59 24.26 15.71
N LEU A 128 15.42 23.21 16.53
CA LEU A 128 15.67 23.29 17.97
C LEU A 128 17.14 23.55 18.29
N VAL A 129 18.07 22.94 17.54
CA VAL A 129 19.51 23.19 17.68
C VAL A 129 19.83 24.63 17.30
N ALA A 130 19.30 25.13 16.17
CA ALA A 130 19.49 26.51 15.73
C ALA A 130 19.01 27.52 16.78
N LEU A 131 17.81 27.32 17.34
CA LEU A 131 17.26 28.19 18.39
C LEU A 131 18.06 28.16 19.71
N LYS A 132 18.68 27.03 20.06
CA LYS A 132 19.55 26.95 21.24
C LYS A 132 20.91 27.64 21.02
N PHE A 133 21.44 27.54 19.80
CA PHE A 133 22.71 28.14 19.43
C PHE A 133 22.61 29.67 19.30
N ASP A 134 21.49 30.19 18.82
CA ASP A 134 21.25 31.64 18.64
C ASP A 134 20.95 32.41 19.95
N ARG A 135 21.24 31.82 21.12
CA ARG A 135 21.18 32.59 22.38
C ARG A 135 22.32 33.63 22.35
N PRO A 136 22.03 34.93 22.34
CA PRO A 136 23.07 35.94 22.34
C PRO A 136 23.90 35.83 23.62
N HIS A 137 25.22 35.71 23.47
CA HIS A 137 26.14 35.88 24.60
C HIS A 137 25.84 37.24 25.26
N PRO A 138 25.69 37.30 26.60
CA PRO A 138 25.55 38.58 27.28
C PRO A 138 26.79 39.41 26.97
N LYS A 139 26.59 40.59 26.37
CA LYS A 139 27.67 41.56 26.14
C LYS A 139 28.30 41.86 27.50
N THR A 140 29.56 41.44 27.69
CA THR A 140 30.37 41.89 28.82
C THR A 140 30.44 43.42 28.76
N PRO A 141 30.14 44.15 29.85
CA PRO A 141 30.19 45.60 29.83
C PRO A 141 31.62 46.05 29.55
N ASP A 142 31.75 46.89 28.52
CA ASP A 142 32.98 47.53 28.12
C ASP A 142 33.45 48.47 29.26
N LYS A 143 34.58 48.13 29.88
CA LYS A 143 35.18 48.90 30.98
C LYS A 143 36.00 50.11 30.50
N SER A 144 35.90 50.52 29.24
CA SER A 144 36.68 51.64 28.69
C SER A 144 36.12 53.05 28.96
N ASN A 145 35.01 53.19 29.69
CA ASN A 145 34.36 54.48 29.98
C ASN A 145 34.28 54.83 31.48
N ILE A 146 35.38 54.69 32.24
CA ILE A 146 35.51 55.36 33.54
C ILE A 146 36.59 56.44 33.41
N GLU A 147 36.13 57.60 32.96
CA GLU A 147 36.58 58.97 33.29
C GLU A 147 38.08 59.26 33.46
N ALA A 148 38.63 60.00 32.49
CA ALA A 148 39.53 61.13 32.75
C ALA A 148 38.69 62.44 32.74
N PRO A 149 39.18 63.63 33.14
CA PRO A 149 40.29 64.02 34.03
C PRO A 149 39.82 65.01 35.15
N ALA A 150 40.66 65.29 36.15
CA ALA A 150 40.51 66.52 36.95
C ALA A 150 41.89 67.13 37.27
N GLN A 151 42.10 68.35 36.77
CA GLN A 151 43.10 69.34 37.18
C GLN A 151 42.87 69.70 38.68
N GLU A 152 43.69 70.39 39.47
CA GLU A 152 44.62 71.51 39.28
C GLU A 152 45.24 71.87 40.66
N GLY A 153 46.43 72.51 40.70
CA GLY A 153 46.97 73.32 41.82
C GLY A 153 47.57 72.57 43.03
N SER A 154 48.72 72.92 43.62
CA SER A 154 49.59 74.11 43.56
C SER A 154 51.02 73.71 43.93
#